data_AF-A0A2V9RZK4-F1
#
_entry.id   AF-A0A2V9RZK4-F1
#
_cell.length_a   1.000
_cell.length_b   1.000
_cell.length_c   1.000
_cell.angle_alpha   90.00
_cell.angle_beta   90.00
_cell.angle_gamma   90.00
#
_symmetry.space_group_name_H-M   'P 1'
#
loop_
_entity.id
_entity.type
_entity.pdbx_description
1 polymer ?
#
loop_
_entity_poly.entity_id
_entity_poly.type
_entity_poly.pdbx_seq_one_letter_code
_entity_poly.pdbx_strand_id
1 'polypeptide(L)'
;MLTALQQANPAPASDRDTWVYLGEYDEQKHKFRNPPTFSATSPPSAGSTIVSTQDVYKRSVKPYKDDKGNWQLGAIKGVLPKGTSVTVLEAARIEGENQYDYNSWLKVQPEQ
;
A
#
# COMPACT_ATOMS: atom_id res chain seq x y z
N MET A 1 -15.77 48.31 3.71
CA MET A 1 -14.78 47.47 3.00
C MET A 1 -15.28 46.02 3.11
N LEU A 2 -15.68 45.40 2.00
CA LEU A 2 -16.10 44.00 1.98
C LEU A 2 -14.87 43.12 1.82
N THR A 3 -14.56 42.31 2.84
CA THR A 3 -13.56 41.25 2.73
C THR A 3 -14.22 40.05 2.05
N ALA A 4 -13.85 39.79 0.80
CA ALA A 4 -14.22 38.55 0.13
C ALA A 4 -13.49 37.39 0.81
N LEU A 5 -14.24 36.50 1.47
CA LEU A 5 -13.73 35.18 1.85
C LEU A 5 -13.53 34.40 0.55
N GLN A 6 -12.28 34.34 0.10
CA GLN A 6 -11.89 33.46 -0.98
C GLN A 6 -12.12 32.03 -0.50
N GLN A 7 -13.24 31.43 -0.93
CA GLN A 7 -13.49 30.01 -0.73
C GLN A 7 -12.30 29.25 -1.30
N ALA A 8 -11.55 28.60 -0.41
CA ALA A 8 -10.50 27.69 -0.81
C ALA A 8 -11.15 26.63 -1.70
N ASN A 9 -10.86 26.69 -2.99
CA ASN A 9 -11.18 25.65 -3.95
C ASN A 9 -10.63 24.35 -3.34
N PRO A 10 -11.44 23.33 -3.03
CA PRO A 10 -10.88 22.09 -2.52
C PRO A 10 -9.91 21.57 -3.58
N ALA A 11 -8.64 21.42 -3.22
CA ALA A 11 -7.66 20.78 -4.08
C ALA A 11 -8.29 19.48 -4.61
N PRO A 12 -8.10 19.14 -5.90
CA PRO A 12 -8.67 17.91 -6.45
C PRO A 12 -8.28 16.78 -5.50
N ALA A 13 -9.27 15.97 -5.09
CA ALA A 13 -9.09 14.83 -4.20
C ALA A 13 -7.92 14.04 -4.75
N SER A 14 -6.75 14.21 -4.15
CA SER A 14 -5.53 13.67 -4.70
C SER A 14 -5.59 12.19 -4.37
N ASP A 15 -5.22 11.34 -5.32
CA ASP A 15 -4.88 9.94 -5.11
C ASP A 15 -3.66 9.82 -4.15
N ARG A 16 -3.72 10.48 -2.97
CA ARG A 16 -2.58 10.64 -2.06
C ARG A 16 -2.23 9.32 -1.43
N ASP A 17 -3.23 8.51 -1.12
CA ASP A 17 -3.06 7.22 -0.49
C ASP A 17 -3.54 6.08 -1.40
N THR A 18 -2.73 5.04 -1.48
CA THR A 18 -3.04 3.85 -2.29
C THR A 18 -2.63 2.60 -1.53
N TRP A 19 -3.33 1.51 -1.79
CA TRP A 19 -2.87 0.19 -1.35
C TRP A 19 -1.93 -0.41 -2.38
N VAL A 20 -0.86 -1.02 -1.89
CA VAL A 20 0.15 -1.72 -2.70
C VAL A 20 0.49 -3.05 -2.05
N TYR A 21 0.84 -4.03 -2.89
CA TYR A 21 1.33 -5.31 -2.42
C TYR A 21 2.83 -5.20 -2.15
N LEU A 22 3.28 -5.65 -0.97
CA LEU A 22 4.70 -5.69 -0.60
C LEU A 22 5.35 -7.03 -0.97
N GLY A 23 4.67 -8.13 -0.62
CA GLY A 23 5.21 -9.48 -0.78
C GLY A 23 4.64 -10.45 0.24
N GLU A 24 4.92 -11.72 0.04
CA GLU A 24 4.59 -12.79 0.98
C GLU A 24 5.72 -12.95 2.00
N TYR A 25 5.39 -12.83 3.28
CA TYR A 25 6.33 -12.90 4.39
C TYR A 25 6.17 -14.20 5.17
N ASP A 26 7.25 -14.97 5.26
CA ASP A 26 7.36 -16.16 6.10
C ASP A 26 7.73 -15.70 7.51
N GLU A 27 6.75 -15.74 8.42
CA GLU A 27 6.89 -15.26 9.79
C GLU A 27 7.86 -16.13 10.60
N GLN A 28 7.93 -17.42 10.31
CA GLN A 28 8.81 -18.35 11.02
C GLN A 28 10.28 -18.15 10.63
N LYS A 29 10.55 -17.88 9.35
CA LYS A 29 11.91 -17.65 8.84
C LYS A 29 12.31 -16.18 8.84
N HIS A 30 11.41 -15.29 9.25
CA HIS A 30 11.58 -13.83 9.27
C HIS A 30 12.07 -13.24 7.93
N LYS A 31 11.56 -13.75 6.80
CA LYS A 31 11.97 -13.30 5.46
C LYS A 31 10.83 -13.28 4.47
N PHE A 32 10.93 -12.44 3.45
CA PHE A 32 10.07 -12.56 2.28
C PHE A 32 10.41 -13.81 1.46
N ARG A 33 9.39 -14.49 0.94
CA ARG A 33 9.55 -15.69 0.11
C ARG A 33 10.21 -15.40 -1.24
N ASN A 34 9.86 -14.25 -1.81
CA ASN A 34 10.46 -13.69 -3.01
C ASN A 34 10.95 -12.26 -2.69
N PRO A 35 11.85 -11.68 -3.49
CA PRO A 35 12.21 -10.28 -3.35
C PRO A 35 10.95 -9.40 -3.31
N PRO A 36 10.75 -8.58 -2.26
CA PRO A 36 9.57 -7.74 -2.15
C PRO A 36 9.61 -6.58 -3.16
N THR A 37 8.44 -5.99 -3.40
CA THR A 37 8.25 -4.90 -4.36
C THR A 37 8.80 -3.56 -3.88
N PHE A 38 9.29 -3.49 -2.64
CA PHE A 38 9.91 -2.33 -2.02
C PHE A 38 11.23 -2.70 -1.33
N SER A 39 12.05 -1.70 -1.01
CA SER A 39 13.31 -1.81 -0.28
C SER A 39 13.09 -2.13 1.20
N ALA A 40 12.52 -3.31 1.49
CA ALA A 40 12.21 -3.78 2.84
C ALA A 40 12.70 -5.22 3.02
N THR A 41 13.25 -5.54 4.20
CA THR A 41 13.67 -6.91 4.56
C THR A 41 12.65 -7.61 5.46
N SER A 42 11.75 -6.84 6.07
CA SER A 42 10.56 -7.28 6.80
C SER A 42 9.39 -6.32 6.52
N PRO A 43 8.14 -6.67 6.87
CA PRO A 43 7.01 -5.76 6.76
C PRO A 43 7.25 -4.48 7.58
N PRO A 44 7.20 -3.30 6.94
CA PRO A 44 7.51 -2.02 7.59
C PRO A 44 6.37 -1.55 8.49
N SER A 45 6.73 -0.80 9.53
CA SER A 45 5.78 -0.09 10.39
C SER A 45 5.27 1.19 9.73
N ALA A 46 4.08 1.64 10.13
CA ALA A 46 3.57 2.96 9.76
C ALA A 46 4.58 4.07 10.15
N GLY A 47 4.71 5.09 9.30
CA GLY A 47 5.68 6.17 9.40
C GLY A 47 7.03 5.87 8.72
N SER A 48 7.30 4.63 8.31
CA SER A 48 8.54 4.29 7.60
C SER A 48 8.51 4.79 6.16
N THR A 49 9.66 5.24 5.63
CA THR A 49 9.83 5.49 4.20
C THR A 49 10.52 4.29 3.53
N ILE A 50 10.00 3.87 2.39
CA ILE A 50 10.52 2.76 1.57
C ILE A 50 10.50 3.15 0.09
N VAL A 51 11.33 2.50 -0.73
CA VAL A 51 11.44 2.79 -2.17
C VAL A 51 10.99 1.57 -2.97
N SER A 52 10.17 1.78 -4.00
CA SER A 52 9.75 0.69 -4.90
C SER A 52 10.94 0.13 -5.69
N THR A 53 11.11 -1.20 -5.70
CA THR A 53 12.19 -1.89 -6.43
C THR A 53 11.78 -2.25 -7.86
N GLN A 54 10.49 -2.18 -8.15
CA GLN A 54 9.83 -2.42 -9.44
C GLN A 54 8.54 -1.60 -9.55
N ASP A 55 7.89 -1.64 -10.70
CA ASP A 55 6.56 -1.05 -10.87
C ASP A 55 5.52 -1.83 -10.03
N VAL A 56 4.64 -1.12 -9.32
CA VAL A 56 3.67 -1.71 -8.40
C VAL A 56 2.26 -1.23 -8.71
N TYR A 57 1.28 -2.15 -8.82
CA TYR A 57 -0.11 -1.75 -9.01
C TYR A 57 -0.67 -1.03 -7.79
N LYS A 58 -1.23 0.15 -8.02
CA LYS A 58 -2.01 0.92 -7.06
C LYS A 58 -3.42 0.35 -6.96
N ARG A 59 -3.87 0.03 -5.77
CA ARG A 59 -5.19 -0.54 -5.47
C ARG A 59 -6.01 0.43 -4.64
N SER A 60 -7.31 0.51 -4.91
CA SER A 60 -8.23 1.37 -4.17
C SER A 60 -8.41 0.96 -2.70
N VAL A 61 -8.28 -0.34 -2.41
CA VAL A 61 -8.43 -0.93 -1.07
C VAL A 61 -7.49 -2.12 -0.93
N LYS A 62 -7.15 -2.49 0.31
CA LYS A 62 -6.52 -3.78 0.63
C LYS A 62 -7.43 -4.94 0.22
N PRO A 63 -6.89 -6.16 0.02
CA PRO A 63 -7.73 -7.33 -0.17
C PRO A 63 -8.75 -7.49 0.97
N TYR A 64 -9.94 -7.95 0.62
CA TYR A 64 -11.06 -8.12 1.53
C TYR A 64 -11.86 -9.36 1.15
N LYS A 65 -12.60 -9.93 2.12
CA LYS A 65 -13.61 -10.94 1.83
C LYS A 65 -14.94 -10.23 1.54
N ASP A 66 -15.61 -10.60 0.46
CA ASP A 66 -16.97 -10.15 0.19
C ASP A 66 -18.00 -10.80 1.14
N ASP A 67 -19.28 -10.43 1.02
CA ASP A 67 -20.36 -10.97 1.85
C ASP A 67 -20.55 -12.49 1.72
N LYS A 68 -19.96 -13.10 0.68
CA LYS A 68 -19.97 -14.55 0.43
C LYS A 68 -18.68 -15.21 0.91
N GLY A 69 -17.76 -14.47 1.53
CA GLY A 69 -16.49 -14.96 2.04
C GLY A 69 -15.39 -15.13 0.98
N ASN A 70 -15.59 -14.69 -0.27
CA ASN A 70 -14.58 -14.82 -1.32
C ASN A 70 -13.58 -13.66 -1.25
N TRP A 71 -12.31 -13.96 -1.46
CA TRP A 71 -11.28 -12.94 -1.56
C TRP A 71 -11.45 -12.09 -2.81
N GLN A 72 -11.44 -10.77 -2.60
CA GLN A 72 -11.50 -9.76 -3.64
C GLN A 72 -10.26 -8.85 -3.54
N LEU A 73 -9.83 -8.34 -4.69
CA LEU A 73 -8.81 -7.29 -4.78
C LEU A 73 -9.48 -5.95 -5.06
N GLY A 74 -8.92 -4.88 -4.49
CA GLY A 74 -9.32 -3.52 -4.87
C GLY A 74 -9.12 -3.25 -6.36
N ALA A 75 -9.89 -2.30 -6.90
CA ALA A 75 -9.75 -1.86 -8.28
C ALA A 75 -8.34 -1.28 -8.51
N ILE A 76 -7.76 -1.55 -9.68
CA ILE A 76 -6.48 -0.94 -10.07
C ILE A 76 -6.73 0.53 -10.39
N LYS A 77 -5.99 1.42 -9.72
CA LYS A 77 -6.04 2.88 -9.92
C LYS A 77 -4.86 3.41 -10.74
N GLY A 78 -3.89 2.55 -11.04
CA GLY A 78 -2.72 2.86 -11.84
C GLY A 78 -1.50 2.08 -11.37
N VAL A 79 -0.33 2.64 -11.68
CA VAL A 79 0.98 2.06 -11.33
C VAL A 79 1.76 3.07 -10.51
N LEU A 80 2.46 2.58 -9.48
CA LEU A 80 3.51 3.26 -8.75
C LEU A 80 4.84 2.88 -9.43
N PRO A 81 5.52 3.81 -10.11
CA PRO A 81 6.75 3.49 -10.84
C PRO A 81 7.87 2.98 -9.92
N LYS A 82 8.76 2.15 -10.45
CA LYS A 82 10.04 1.79 -9.82
C LYS A 82 10.82 3.03 -9.38
N GLY A 83 11.46 2.96 -8.22
CA GLY A 83 12.28 4.05 -7.66
C GLY A 83 11.47 5.12 -6.95
N THR A 84 10.15 4.96 -6.82
CA THR A 84 9.29 5.92 -6.11
C THR A 84 9.44 5.72 -4.60
N SER A 85 9.79 6.79 -3.90
CA SER A 85 9.80 6.86 -2.44
C SER A 85 8.37 7.01 -1.92
N VAL A 86 8.01 6.23 -0.91
CA VAL A 86 6.67 6.28 -0.29
C VAL A 86 6.76 6.21 1.23
N THR A 87 5.90 6.94 1.90
CA THR A 87 5.65 6.80 3.34
C THR A 87 4.59 5.74 3.58
N VAL A 88 4.85 4.80 4.48
CA VAL A 88 3.87 3.78 4.92
C VAL A 88 2.89 4.41 5.90
N LEU A 89 1.60 4.34 5.59
CA LEU A 89 0.52 4.85 6.44
C LEU A 89 -0.14 3.74 7.26
N GLU A 90 -0.31 2.55 6.67
CA GLU A 90 -0.92 1.38 7.31
C GLU A 90 -0.26 0.12 6.75
N ALA A 91 -0.06 -0.90 7.60
CA ALA A 91 0.31 -2.25 7.18
C ALA A 91 -0.84 -3.21 7.46
N ALA A 92 -1.16 -4.05 6.48
CA ALA A 92 -2.17 -5.09 6.59
C ALA A 92 -1.55 -6.47 6.37
N ARG A 93 -1.78 -7.34 7.34
CA ARG A 93 -1.51 -8.78 7.26
C ARG A 93 -2.74 -9.47 6.71
N ILE A 94 -2.64 -9.99 5.49
CA ILE A 94 -3.71 -10.76 4.84
C ILE A 94 -3.25 -12.22 4.78
N GLU A 95 -4.11 -13.16 5.18
CA GLU A 95 -3.79 -14.58 5.27
C GLU A 95 -3.12 -15.11 3.98
N GLY A 96 -2.04 -15.88 4.15
CA GLY A 96 -1.30 -16.53 3.06
C GLY A 96 -1.86 -17.92 2.73
N GLU A 97 -1.16 -18.67 1.87
CA GLU A 97 -1.58 -20.02 1.48
C GLU A 97 -1.30 -21.10 2.54
N ASN A 98 -0.57 -20.76 3.62
CA ASN A 98 -0.27 -21.68 4.71
C ASN A 98 -0.21 -20.98 6.07
N GLN A 99 -0.08 -21.78 7.14
CA GLN A 99 -0.20 -21.35 8.53
C GLN A 99 0.86 -20.34 9.02
N TYR A 100 1.99 -20.20 8.33
CA TYR A 100 3.10 -19.35 8.78
C TYR A 100 3.38 -18.15 7.86
N ASP A 101 2.70 -18.08 6.73
CA ASP A 101 2.87 -16.98 5.80
C ASP A 101 1.70 -16.01 5.83
N TYR A 102 1.99 -14.79 5.41
CA TYR A 102 0.95 -13.84 5.06
C TYR A 102 1.37 -12.96 3.91
N ASN A 103 0.36 -12.54 3.16
CA ASN A 103 0.48 -11.49 2.17
C ASN A 103 0.53 -10.14 2.89
N SER A 104 1.66 -9.44 2.77
CA SER A 104 1.85 -8.10 3.29
C SER A 104 1.35 -7.05 2.29
N TRP A 105 0.44 -6.21 2.76
CA TRP A 105 -0.12 -5.10 2.00
C TRP A 105 0.10 -3.80 2.75
N LEU A 106 0.38 -2.72 2.02
CA LEU A 106 0.67 -1.42 2.61
C LEU A 106 -0.26 -0.38 2.03
N LYS A 107 -0.81 0.46 2.90
CA LYS A 107 -1.35 1.75 2.48
C LYS A 107 -0.19 2.73 2.48
N VAL A 108 0.06 3.37 1.36
CA VAL A 108 1.23 4.23 1.18
C VAL A 108 0.86 5.57 0.59
N GLN A 109 1.67 6.57 0.87
CA GLN A 109 1.62 7.89 0.24
C GLN A 109 2.93 8.14 -0.50
N PRO A 110 2.92 8.34 -1.83
CA PRO A 110 4.11 8.77 -2.56
C PRO A 110 4.61 10.12 -2.08
N GLU A 111 5.93 10.26 -1.95
CA GLU A 111 6.59 11.54 -1.73
C GLU A 111 6.55 12.34 -3.04
N GLN A 112 6.29 13.66 -2.96
CA GLN A 112 6.18 14.56 -4.11
C GLN A 112 7.55 15.02 -4.62
#